data_AF-G0PBQ1-F1
#
_entry.id   AF-G0PBQ1-F1
#
_cell.length_a   1.000
_cell.length_b   1.000
_cell.length_c   1.000
_cell.angle_alpha   90.00
_cell.angle_beta   90.00
_cell.angle_gamma   90.00
#
_symmetry.space_group_name_H-M   'P 1'
#
loop_
_entity.id
_entity.type
_entity.pdbx_description
1 polymer ?
#
loop_
_entity_poly.entity_id
_entity_poly.type
_entity_poly.pdbx_seq_one_letter_code
_entity_poly.pdbx_strand_id
1 'polypeptide(L)'
;MSNDTIRIEDWIKQNASHWLDDEDIEKDAVKVLSKTTDESQGAFRGTVTTVTLFVELSTVITSHPLGPQAFGECVHQLINHHNPFQNRTTYVSISMETSGRDQQLGSFFGNVSSITPENIVESVSGSQEFEDPRLFIRLTYLKSP
;
A
#
# COMPACT_ATOMS: atom_id res chain seq x y z
N MET A 1 -17.01 11.08 20.34
CA MET A 1 -15.64 10.99 20.89
C MET A 1 -14.79 10.45 19.76
N SER A 2 -13.96 11.29 19.13
CA SER A 2 -13.05 10.85 18.08
C SER A 2 -11.98 10.01 18.76
N ASN A 3 -12.02 8.69 18.59
CA ASN A 3 -10.82 7.89 18.80
C ASN A 3 -9.93 8.24 17.62
N ASP A 4 -9.08 9.26 17.78
CA ASP A 4 -8.02 9.52 16.82
C ASP A 4 -7.02 8.38 16.97
N THR A 5 -7.27 7.31 16.22
CA THR A 5 -6.33 6.19 16.10
C THR A 5 -5.07 6.78 15.49
N ILE A 6 -4.04 6.96 16.32
CA ILE A 6 -2.72 7.40 15.88
C ILE A 6 -2.23 6.36 14.87
N ARG A 7 -1.86 6.81 13.66
CA ARG A 7 -1.30 5.93 12.63
C ARG A 7 -0.01 5.32 13.15
N ILE A 8 0.28 4.08 12.77
CA ILE A 8 1.48 3.38 13.23
C ILE A 8 2.74 4.13 12.77
N GLU A 9 2.75 4.72 11.57
CA GLU A 9 3.87 5.55 11.11
C GLU A 9 4.13 6.77 12.03
N ASP A 10 3.07 7.46 12.46
CA ASP A 10 3.18 8.65 13.31
C ASP A 10 3.65 8.26 14.71
N TRP A 11 3.17 7.12 15.21
CA TRP A 11 3.65 6.54 16.46
C TRP A 11 5.12 6.17 16.38
N ILE A 12 5.57 5.54 15.29
CA ILE A 12 6.98 5.20 15.08
C ILE A 12 7.81 6.49 15.10
N LYS A 13 7.48 7.48 14.27
CA LYS A 13 8.22 8.74 14.19
C LYS A 13 8.38 9.45 15.53
N GLN A 14 7.34 9.44 16.36
CA GLN A 14 7.38 10.04 17.70
C GLN A 14 8.31 9.29 18.68
N ASN A 15 8.33 7.96 18.63
CA ASN A 15 9.06 7.11 19.58
C ASN A 15 10.46 6.70 19.10
N ALA A 16 10.72 6.82 17.80
CA ALA A 16 11.98 6.48 17.12
C ALA A 16 12.85 7.70 16.78
N SER A 17 12.47 8.90 17.24
CA SER A 17 13.18 10.17 16.96
C SER A 17 14.66 10.19 17.39
N HIS A 18 15.11 9.25 18.23
CA HIS A 18 16.50 9.15 18.66
C HIS A 18 17.41 8.37 17.68
N TRP A 19 16.85 7.72 16.66
CA TRP A 19 17.59 6.94 15.66
C TRP A 19 17.11 7.15 14.21
N LEU A 20 16.08 7.97 14.00
CA LEU A 20 15.71 8.53 12.71
C LEU A 20 16.29 9.95 12.62
N ASP A 21 16.88 10.28 11.48
CA ASP A 21 17.30 11.66 11.21
C ASP A 21 16.06 12.55 10.99
N ASP A 22 16.17 13.85 11.23
CA ASP A 22 15.06 14.82 11.09
C ASP A 22 14.37 14.71 9.71
N GLU A 23 15.14 14.43 8.67
CA GLU A 23 14.64 14.25 7.30
C GLU A 23 13.69 13.03 7.16
N ASP A 24 13.92 11.96 7.91
CA ASP A 24 13.11 10.74 7.87
C ASP A 24 11.85 10.85 8.73
N ILE A 25 11.87 11.70 9.76
CA ILE A 25 10.69 12.05 10.56
C ILE A 25 9.69 12.82 9.69
N GLU A 26 10.17 13.72 8.84
CA GLU A 26 9.33 14.56 7.99
C GLU A 26 8.80 13.84 6.73
N LYS A 27 9.44 12.77 6.27
CA LYS A 27 9.01 12.02 5.07
C LYS A 27 7.76 11.18 5.31
N ASP A 28 6.84 11.16 4.34
CA ASP A 28 5.75 10.18 4.32
C ASP A 28 6.30 8.76 4.36
N ALA A 29 5.65 7.82 5.07
CA ALA A 29 6.20 6.47 5.15
C ALA A 29 6.22 5.77 3.79
N VAL A 30 5.24 6.09 2.93
CA VAL A 30 5.18 5.67 1.52
C VAL A 30 4.99 6.89 0.63
N LYS A 31 5.97 7.15 -0.24
CA LYS A 31 5.94 8.21 -1.23
C LYS A 31 5.61 7.65 -2.61
N VAL A 32 4.58 8.15 -3.27
CA VAL A 32 4.26 7.79 -4.67
C VAL A 32 5.19 8.55 -5.61
N LEU A 33 6.08 7.84 -6.30
CA LEU A 33 7.01 8.39 -7.28
C LEU A 33 6.35 8.56 -8.66
N SER A 34 5.52 7.60 -9.06
CA SER A 34 4.75 7.69 -10.30
C SER A 34 3.44 6.90 -10.20
N LYS A 35 2.49 7.28 -11.05
CA LYS A 35 1.17 6.65 -11.16
C LYS A 35 0.78 6.49 -12.62
N THR A 36 0.35 5.29 -13.00
CA THR A 36 -0.38 5.07 -14.25
C THR A 36 -1.77 4.54 -13.96
N THR A 37 -2.70 4.78 -14.87
CA THR A 37 -4.08 4.31 -14.76
C THR A 37 -4.55 3.83 -16.11
N ASP A 38 -4.97 2.58 -16.15
CA ASP A 38 -5.39 1.87 -17.36
C ASP A 38 -6.83 1.40 -17.17
N GLU A 39 -7.74 1.93 -17.97
CA GLU A 39 -9.12 1.45 -18.03
C GLU A 39 -9.22 0.32 -19.07
N SER A 40 -9.81 -0.79 -18.67
CA SER A 40 -10.11 -1.88 -19.59
C SER A 40 -11.05 -1.44 -20.71
N GLN A 41 -10.94 -2.07 -21.87
CA GLN A 41 -11.74 -1.76 -23.06
C GLN A 41 -12.70 -2.92 -23.40
N GLY A 42 -13.55 -2.72 -24.41
CA GLY A 42 -14.49 -3.74 -24.87
C GLY A 42 -15.53 -4.10 -23.80
N ALA A 43 -15.72 -5.40 -23.55
CA ALA A 43 -16.76 -5.91 -22.65
C ALA A 43 -16.58 -5.53 -21.17
N PHE A 44 -15.37 -5.10 -20.77
CA PHE A 44 -15.05 -4.72 -19.39
C PHE A 44 -14.95 -3.20 -19.19
N ARG A 45 -15.21 -2.41 -20.24
CA ARG A 45 -15.16 -0.94 -20.18
C ARG A 45 -16.07 -0.41 -19.06
N GLY A 46 -15.54 0.48 -18.24
CA GLY A 46 -16.23 1.04 -17.08
C GLY A 46 -16.43 0.07 -15.90
N THR A 47 -15.95 -1.17 -15.96
CA THR A 47 -16.04 -2.15 -14.87
C THR A 47 -14.68 -2.57 -14.31
N VAL A 48 -13.61 -2.51 -15.12
CA VAL A 48 -12.24 -2.79 -14.63
C VAL A 48 -11.32 -1.60 -14.89
N THR A 49 -10.62 -1.19 -13.84
CA THR A 49 -9.58 -0.15 -13.88
C THR A 49 -8.37 -0.60 -13.09
N THR A 50 -7.19 -0.53 -13.69
CA THR A 50 -5.92 -0.84 -13.04
C THR A 50 -5.17 0.47 -12.76
N VAL A 51 -4.70 0.63 -11.52
CA VAL A 51 -3.80 1.71 -11.10
C VAL A 51 -2.47 1.08 -10.76
N THR A 52 -1.40 1.51 -11.40
CA THR A 52 -0.04 1.08 -11.05
C THR A 52 0.69 2.24 -10.38
N LEU A 53 1.21 2.00 -9.19
CA LEU A 53 1.97 2.96 -8.41
C LEU A 53 3.41 2.49 -8.33
N PHE A 54 4.35 3.37 -8.64
CA PHE A 54 5.74 3.18 -8.25
C PHE A 54 5.95 3.98 -6.96
N VAL A 55 6.36 3.31 -5.89
CA VAL A 55 6.48 3.94 -4.57
C VAL A 55 7.88 3.79 -3.99
N GLU A 56 8.24 4.71 -3.11
CA GLU A 56 9.43 4.68 -2.29
C GLU A 56 9.03 4.61 -0.81
N LEU A 57 9.57 3.64 -0.10
CA LEU A 57 9.38 3.39 1.32
C LEU A 57 10.45 4.14 2.11
N SER A 58 10.04 4.75 3.21
CA SER A 58 10.95 5.35 4.18
C SER A 58 11.59 4.30 5.09
N THR A 59 12.60 4.73 5.85
CA THR A 59 13.27 3.95 6.90
C THR A 59 12.33 3.48 8.01
N VAL A 60 11.20 4.18 8.23
CA VAL A 60 10.12 3.75 9.14
C VAL A 60 9.59 2.38 8.74
N ILE A 61 9.49 2.10 7.44
CA ILE A 61 9.00 0.82 6.93
C ILE A 61 10.13 -0.19 6.78
N THR A 62 11.27 0.21 6.23
CA THR A 62 12.34 -0.73 5.87
C THR A 62 13.19 -1.19 7.06
N SER A 63 13.12 -0.50 8.21
CA SER A 63 14.05 -0.73 9.32
C SER A 63 13.39 -0.85 10.69
N HIS A 64 12.14 -0.41 10.88
CA HIS A 64 11.45 -0.55 12.16
C HIS A 64 10.84 -1.95 12.33
N PRO A 65 10.85 -2.54 13.54
CA PRO A 65 10.14 -3.81 13.82
C PRO A 65 8.63 -3.79 13.55
N LEU A 66 8.04 -2.59 13.51
CA LEU A 66 6.63 -2.34 13.17
C LEU A 66 6.44 -1.81 11.73
N GLY A 67 7.51 -1.81 10.93
CA GLY A 67 7.51 -1.38 9.55
C GLY A 67 6.47 -2.11 8.69
N PRO A 68 6.31 -3.45 8.81
CA PRO A 68 5.25 -4.17 8.10
C PRO A 68 3.84 -3.66 8.40
N GLN A 69 3.53 -3.35 9.66
CA GLN A 69 2.21 -2.83 10.05
C GLN A 69 2.00 -1.42 9.50
N ALA A 70 3.01 -0.55 9.58
CA ALA A 70 2.96 0.78 8.95
C ALA A 70 2.77 0.68 7.42
N PHE A 71 3.43 -0.28 6.78
CA PHE A 71 3.24 -0.58 5.36
C PHE A 71 1.81 -1.01 5.05
N GLY A 72 1.25 -1.95 5.81
CA GLY A 72 -0.13 -2.40 5.66
C GLY A 72 -1.13 -1.25 5.74
N GLU A 73 -0.96 -0.34 6.70
CA GLU A 73 -1.80 0.86 6.82
C GLU A 73 -1.68 1.77 5.60
N CYS A 74 -0.46 2.03 5.13
CA CYS A 74 -0.21 2.89 3.97
C CYS A 74 -0.80 2.29 2.69
N VAL A 75 -0.62 1.00 2.44
CA VAL A 75 -1.22 0.32 1.28
C VAL A 75 -2.73 0.32 1.38
N HIS A 76 -3.30 0.10 2.57
CA HIS A 76 -4.73 0.20 2.79
C HIS A 76 -5.27 1.59 2.43
N GLN A 77 -4.55 2.65 2.77
CA GLN A 77 -4.91 4.01 2.36
C GLN A 77 -4.81 4.22 0.86
N LEU A 78 -3.76 3.72 0.21
CA LEU A 78 -3.61 3.79 -1.24
C LEU A 78 -4.76 3.08 -1.97
N ILE A 79 -5.20 1.92 -1.49
CA ILE A 79 -6.36 1.20 -2.03
C ILE A 79 -7.61 2.07 -2.01
N ASN A 80 -7.89 2.71 -0.87
CA ASN A 80 -9.08 3.53 -0.70
C ASN A 80 -8.98 4.83 -1.51
N HIS A 81 -7.83 5.49 -1.47
CA HIS A 81 -7.58 6.76 -2.16
C HIS A 81 -7.64 6.63 -3.69
N HIS A 82 -7.24 5.48 -4.23
CA HIS A 82 -7.21 5.25 -5.68
C HIS A 82 -8.41 4.45 -6.23
N ASN A 83 -9.38 4.06 -5.40
CA ASN A 83 -10.59 3.37 -5.85
C ASN A 83 -11.45 4.30 -6.74
N PRO A 84 -11.59 4.02 -8.05
CA PRO A 84 -12.31 4.91 -8.96
C PRO A 84 -13.84 4.79 -8.84
N PHE A 85 -14.35 3.73 -8.20
CA PHE A 85 -15.78 3.41 -8.21
C PHE A 85 -16.51 3.81 -6.92
N GLN A 86 -15.77 4.13 -5.86
CA GLN A 86 -16.26 4.64 -4.56
C GLN A 86 -17.51 3.92 -4.00
N ASN A 87 -17.70 2.65 -4.36
CA ASN A 87 -18.85 1.84 -3.95
C ASN A 87 -18.41 0.71 -3.02
N ARG A 88 -19.37 0.19 -2.24
CA ARG A 88 -19.13 -0.88 -1.26
C ARG A 88 -18.96 -2.27 -1.89
N THR A 89 -19.19 -2.40 -3.20
CA THR A 89 -19.12 -3.68 -3.92
C THR A 89 -17.89 -3.77 -4.82
N THR A 90 -16.97 -2.81 -4.74
CA THR A 90 -15.69 -2.87 -5.46
C THR A 90 -14.82 -3.96 -4.87
N TYR A 91 -14.34 -4.85 -5.73
CA TYR A 91 -13.25 -5.76 -5.42
C TYR A 91 -11.93 -5.18 -5.91
N VAL A 92 -10.83 -5.50 -5.24
CA VAL A 92 -9.49 -5.11 -5.66
C VAL A 92 -8.58 -6.33 -5.62
N SER A 93 -7.78 -6.49 -6.67
CA SER A 93 -6.60 -7.33 -6.68
C SER A 93 -5.38 -6.44 -6.50
N ILE A 94 -4.49 -6.83 -5.59
CA ILE A 94 -3.25 -6.15 -5.24
C ILE A 94 -2.10 -7.06 -5.65
N SER A 95 -1.14 -6.54 -6.42
CA SER A 95 0.17 -7.16 -6.64
C SER A 95 1.25 -6.20 -6.16
N MET A 96 2.24 -6.71 -5.43
CA MET A 96 3.37 -5.96 -4.91
C MET A 96 4.67 -6.60 -5.41
N GLU A 97 5.53 -5.81 -6.06
CA GLU A 97 6.73 -6.30 -6.74
C GLU A 97 7.92 -5.38 -6.45
N THR A 98 9.09 -5.94 -6.15
CA THR A 98 10.33 -5.13 -5.99
C THR A 98 10.75 -4.49 -7.30
N SER A 99 11.37 -3.31 -7.23
CA SER A 99 11.78 -2.58 -8.42
C SER A 99 12.94 -3.24 -9.19
N GLY A 100 13.72 -4.09 -8.51
CA GLY A 100 14.99 -4.61 -9.03
C GLY A 100 15.06 -6.08 -9.43
N ARG A 101 14.04 -6.93 -9.18
CA ARG A 101 14.22 -8.41 -9.29
C ARG A 101 13.06 -9.24 -9.85
N ASP A 102 12.01 -8.67 -10.44
CA ASP A 102 10.77 -9.41 -10.82
C ASP A 102 10.25 -10.31 -9.67
N GLN A 103 10.60 -9.96 -8.42
CA GLN A 103 10.25 -10.74 -7.25
C GLN A 103 8.95 -10.19 -6.71
N GLN A 104 7.91 -11.02 -6.80
CA GLN A 104 6.63 -10.77 -6.16
C GLN A 104 6.82 -10.79 -4.65
N LEU A 105 6.54 -9.66 -4.01
CA LEU A 105 6.55 -9.51 -2.55
C LEU A 105 5.27 -10.08 -1.95
N GLY A 106 4.15 -9.90 -2.63
CA GLY A 106 2.86 -10.37 -2.14
C GLY A 106 1.73 -10.11 -3.11
N SER A 107 0.62 -10.78 -2.87
CA SER A 107 -0.62 -10.53 -3.62
C SER A 107 -1.84 -10.81 -2.78
N PHE A 108 -2.89 -10.03 -2.99
CA PHE A 108 -4.13 -10.15 -2.25
C PHE A 108 -5.33 -9.86 -3.16
N PHE A 109 -6.47 -10.50 -2.88
CA PHE A 109 -7.73 -10.19 -3.54
C PHE A 109 -8.87 -10.16 -2.54
N GLY A 110 -9.69 -9.12 -2.57
CA GLY A 110 -10.83 -9.00 -1.67
C GLY A 110 -11.73 -7.82 -1.99
N ASN A 111 -12.85 -7.72 -1.27
CA ASN A 111 -13.74 -6.58 -1.35
C ASN A 111 -13.10 -5.39 -0.62
N VAL A 112 -13.06 -4.20 -1.24
CA VAL A 112 -12.42 -2.99 -0.67
C VAL A 112 -12.94 -2.67 0.73
N SER A 113 -14.23 -2.91 1.01
CA SER A 113 -14.84 -2.62 2.31
C SER A 113 -14.46 -3.60 3.42
N SER A 114 -13.87 -4.75 3.09
CA SER A 114 -13.48 -5.78 4.06
C SER A 114 -11.96 -5.95 4.21
N ILE A 115 -11.15 -5.21 3.44
CA ILE A 115 -9.70 -5.28 3.53
C ILE A 115 -9.23 -4.55 4.79
N THR A 116 -8.41 -5.21 5.58
CA THR A 116 -7.71 -4.57 6.70
C THR A 116 -6.21 -4.46 6.42
N PRO A 117 -5.49 -3.56 7.12
CA PRO A 117 -4.03 -3.50 7.07
C PRO A 117 -3.37 -4.87 7.31
N GLU A 118 -3.88 -5.65 8.26
CA GLU A 118 -3.34 -6.97 8.62
C GLU A 118 -3.44 -7.95 7.47
N ASN A 119 -4.55 -7.94 6.70
CA ASN A 119 -4.68 -8.80 5.53
C ASN A 119 -3.61 -8.50 4.48
N ILE A 120 -3.19 -7.24 4.35
CA ILE A 120 -2.13 -6.84 3.43
C ILE A 120 -0.78 -7.34 3.94
N VAL A 121 -0.50 -7.18 5.24
CA VAL A 121 0.75 -7.68 5.85
C VAL A 121 0.88 -9.19 5.69
N GLU A 122 -0.18 -9.95 5.99
CA GLU A 122 -0.20 -11.41 5.84
C GLU A 122 -0.05 -11.87 4.38
N SER A 123 -0.33 -11.00 3.41
CA SER A 123 -0.20 -11.30 1.99
C SER A 123 1.21 -11.12 1.44
N VAL A 124 2.08 -10.42 2.19
CA VAL A 124 3.51 -10.31 1.89
C VAL A 124 4.21 -11.58 2.37
N SER A 125 5.11 -12.12 1.56
CA SER A 125 5.79 -13.40 1.82
C SER A 125 7.30 -13.21 1.94
N GLY A 126 7.86 -13.25 3.15
CA GLY A 126 9.30 -13.47 3.35
C GLY A 126 9.87 -12.94 4.67
N SER A 127 11.12 -13.28 4.98
CA SER A 127 11.86 -12.70 6.13
C SER A 127 12.75 -11.52 5.75
N GLN A 128 12.76 -11.12 4.47
CA GLN A 128 13.56 -10.02 3.88
C GLN A 128 12.65 -8.93 3.29
N GLU A 129 11.48 -8.75 3.88
CA GLU A 129 10.47 -7.83 3.39
C GLU A 129 10.99 -6.39 3.47
N PHE A 130 10.91 -5.66 2.36
CA PHE A 130 11.29 -4.24 2.23
C PHE A 130 12.79 -3.91 2.26
N GLU A 131 13.69 -4.86 1.95
CA GLU A 131 15.12 -4.53 1.73
C GLU A 131 15.31 -3.54 0.54
N ASP A 132 14.47 -3.66 -0.49
CA ASP A 132 14.38 -2.65 -1.56
C ASP A 132 13.41 -1.56 -1.11
N PRO A 133 13.86 -0.29 -0.97
CA PRO A 133 12.98 0.81 -0.62
C PRO A 133 12.00 1.14 -1.75
N ARG A 134 12.15 0.60 -2.96
CA ARG A 134 11.28 0.90 -4.09
C ARG A 134 10.53 -0.32 -4.57
N LEU A 135 9.23 -0.15 -4.76
CA LEU A 135 8.35 -1.22 -5.22
C LEU A 135 7.23 -0.71 -6.10
N PHE A 136 6.69 -1.62 -6.91
CA PHE A 136 5.47 -1.41 -7.67
C PHE A 136 4.28 -1.99 -6.90
N ILE A 137 3.22 -1.20 -6.76
CA ILE A 137 1.92 -1.64 -6.27
C ILE A 137 0.93 -1.54 -7.42
N ARG A 138 0.39 -2.67 -7.85
CA ARG A 138 -0.65 -2.73 -8.87
C ARG A 138 -1.99 -3.02 -8.21
N LEU A 139 -2.93 -2.09 -8.37
CA LEU A 139 -4.28 -2.13 -7.83
C LEU A 139 -5.26 -2.29 -9.00
N THR A 140 -5.81 -3.50 -9.17
CA THR A 140 -6.83 -3.75 -10.20
C THR A 140 -8.20 -3.79 -9.55
N TYR A 141 -8.99 -2.74 -9.79
CA TYR A 141 -10.34 -2.60 -9.27
C TYR A 141 -11.34 -3.22 -10.23
N LEU A 142 -12.25 -4.01 -9.67
CA LEU A 142 -13.40 -4.58 -10.34
C LEU A 142 -14.66 -4.03 -9.70
N LYS A 143 -15.44 -3.27 -10.48
CA LYS A 143 -16.79 -2.89 -10.11
C LYS A 143 -17.68 -4.13 -10.24
N SER A 144 -18.11 -4.68 -9.12
CA SER A 144 -19.19 -5.68 -9.14
C SER A 144 -20.47 -5.02 -9.66
N PRO A 145 -21.26 -5.72 -10.51
CA PRO A 145 -22.59 -5.29 -10.94
C PRO A 145 -23.51 -4.96 -9.76
#